data_AF-A0A3C1YFN4-F1
#
_entry.id   AF-A0A3C1YFN4-F1
#
_cell.length_a   1.000
_cell.length_b   1.000
_cell.length_c   1.000
_cell.angle_alpha   90.00
_cell.angle_beta   90.00
_cell.angle_gamma   90.00
#
_symmetry.space_group_name_H-M   'P 1'
#
loop_
_entity.id
_entity.type
_entity.pdbx_description
1 polymer ?
#
loop_
_entity_poly.entity_id
_entity_poly.type
_entity_poly.pdbx_seq_one_letter_code
_entity_poly.pdbx_strand_id
1 'polypeptide(L)' 'MLGEVAEAVEIRCHDLRTPEGIRRNNELGIKNFPTIAINEEVLFESFIPAESELLDAVFARL' A
#
# COMPACT_ATOMS: atom_id res chain seq x y z
N MET A 1 17.11 -11.73 -1.02
CA MET A 1 15.92 -11.53 -1.85
C MET A 1 15.04 -10.38 -1.35
N LEU A 2 14.83 -10.19 -0.03
CA LEU A 2 14.15 -8.99 0.50
C LEU A 2 14.98 -7.68 0.40
N GLY A 3 16.31 -7.79 0.38
CA GLY A 3 17.22 -6.63 0.37
C GLY A 3 17.18 -5.79 -0.91
N GLU A 4 16.88 -6.39 -2.07
CA GLU A 4 16.87 -5.69 -3.36
C GLU A 4 15.57 -4.87 -3.56
N VAL A 5 14.45 -5.31 -3.00
CA VAL A 5 13.17 -4.59 -3.08
C VAL A 5 13.14 -3.38 -2.16
N ALA A 6 13.76 -3.50 -0.98
CA ALA A 6 13.77 -2.42 0.01
C ALA A 6 14.52 -1.16 -0.47
N GLU A 7 15.49 -1.31 -1.39
CA GLU A 7 16.20 -0.16 -1.97
C GLU A 7 15.42 0.49 -3.13
N ALA A 8 14.49 -0.23 -3.76
CA ALA A 8 13.75 0.25 -4.93
C ALA A 8 12.35 0.80 -4.59
N VAL A 9 11.85 0.56 -3.38
CA VAL A 9 10.47 0.88 -2.99
C VAL A 9 10.43 1.88 -1.84
N GLU A 10 9.67 2.96 -2.01
CA GLU A 10 9.33 3.87 -0.92
C GLU A 10 8.03 3.41 -0.24
N ILE A 11 8.09 3.14 1.06
CA ILE A 11 6.93 2.72 1.85
C ILE A 11 6.42 3.91 2.66
N ARG A 12 5.13 4.25 2.50
CA ARG A 12 4.45 5.28 3.30
C ARG A 12 3.23 4.70 4.01
N CYS A 13 3.13 4.96 5.31
CA CYS A 13 1.98 4.59 6.11
C CYS A 13 1.20 5.84 6.49
N HIS A 14 -0.11 5.83 6.22
CA HIS A 14 -1.01 6.93 6.56
C HIS A 14 -2.01 6.50 7.64
N ASP A 15 -2.17 7.34 8.66
CA ASP A 15 -3.13 7.12 9.76
C ASP A 15 -4.37 8.01 9.56
N LEU A 16 -5.54 7.38 9.51
CA LEU A 16 -6.84 8.05 9.34
C LEU A 16 -7.23 8.98 10.49
N ARG A 17 -6.53 8.91 11.63
CA ARG A 17 -6.71 9.85 12.74
C ARG A 17 -6.04 11.20 12.47
N THR A 18 -5.29 11.33 11.37
CA THR A 18 -4.58 12.56 10.98
C THR A 18 -5.23 13.22 9.76
N PRO A 19 -5.19 14.56 9.63
CA PRO A 19 -5.71 15.26 8.45
C PRO A 19 -5.04 14.81 7.14
N GLU A 20 -3.73 14.50 7.18
CA GLU A 20 -3.00 13.99 6.01
C GLU A 20 -3.53 12.63 5.58
N GLY A 21 -3.72 11.70 6.53
CA GLY A 21 -4.26 10.37 6.22
C GLY A 21 -5.69 10.43 5.69
N ILE A 22 -6.54 11.31 6.24
CA ILE A 22 -7.90 11.56 5.72
C ILE A 22 -7.84 12.10 4.29
N ARG A 23 -6.93 13.05 4.01
CA ARG A 23 -6.76 13.60 2.66
C ARG A 23 -6.34 12.51 1.68
N ARG A 24 -5.32 11.71 2.03
CA ARG A 24 -4.82 10.65 1.16
C ARG A 24 -5.86 9.56 0.92
N ASN A 25 -6.64 9.21 1.95
CA ASN A 25 -7.76 8.30 1.82
C ASN A 25 -8.78 8.78 0.77
N ASN A 26 -9.16 10.06 0.84
CA ASN A 26 -10.11 10.66 -0.09
C ASN A 26 -9.57 10.74 -1.52
N GLU A 27 -8.28 11.06 -1.69
CA GLU A 27 -7.61 11.07 -3.00
C GLU A 27 -7.62 9.69 -3.67
N LEU A 28 -7.39 8.62 -2.89
CA LEU A 28 -7.36 7.24 -3.38
C LEU A 28 -8.76 6.58 -3.46
N GLY A 29 -9.81 7.24 -2.99
CA GLY A 29 -11.19 6.72 -3.05
C GLY A 29 -11.43 5.45 -2.23
N ILE A 30 -10.61 5.22 -1.19
CA ILE A 30 -10.63 4.02 -0.35
C ILE A 30 -11.88 4.00 0.52
N LYS A 31 -12.50 2.82 0.66
CA LYS A 31 -13.75 2.65 1.42
C LYS A 31 -13.61 1.70 2.60
N ASN A 32 -12.71 0.72 2.50
CA ASN A 32 -12.52 -0.30 3.53
C ASN A 32 -11.05 -0.36 3.96
N PHE A 33 -10.81 -0.68 5.22
CA PHE A 33 -9.46 -0.76 5.81
C PHE A 33 -9.22 -2.12 6.46
N PRO A 34 -7.97 -2.59 6.57
CA PRO A 34 -6.74 -1.97 6.05
C PRO A 34 -6.68 -1.96 4.52
N THR A 35 -5.86 -1.06 3.97
CA THR A 35 -5.69 -0.90 2.52
C THR A 35 -4.23 -0.76 2.18
N ILE A 36 -3.81 -1.43 1.12
CA ILE A 36 -2.46 -1.30 0.55
C ILE A 36 -2.62 -0.84 -0.89
N ALA A 37 -1.99 0.30 -1.19
CA ALA A 37 -1.89 0.84 -2.53
C ALA A 37 -0.42 0.82 -3.00
N ILE A 38 -0.20 0.43 -4.25
CA ILE A 38 1.12 0.41 -4.89
C ILE A 38 1.03 1.31 -6.12
N ASN A 39 1.93 2.29 -6.25
CA ASN A 39 1.91 3.29 -7.33
C ASN A 39 0.53 3.96 -7.49
N GLU A 40 -0.09 4.33 -6.35
CA GLU A 40 -1.43 4.96 -6.27
C GLU A 40 -2.62 4.07 -6.66
N GLU A 41 -2.37 2.79 -6.99
CA GLU A 41 -3.42 1.80 -7.29
C GLU A 41 -3.74 0.98 -6.03
N VAL A 42 -5.00 0.94 -5.61
CA VAL A 42 -5.47 0.10 -4.49
C VAL A 42 -5.54 -1.36 -4.94
N LEU A 43 -4.76 -2.23 -4.31
CA LEU A 43 -4.68 -3.65 -4.67
C LEU A 43 -5.22 -4.59 -3.60
N PHE A 44 -5.04 -4.21 -2.34
CA PHE A 44 -5.53 -4.99 -1.21
C PHE A 44 -6.41 -4.09 -0.37
N GLU A 45 -7.62 -4.55 -0.09
CA GLU A 45 -8.60 -3.82 0.71
C GLU A 45 -9.33 -4.80 1.63
N SER A 46 -9.61 -4.39 2.87
CA SER A 46 -10.30 -5.18 3.91
C SER A 46 -9.53 -6.36 4.50
N PHE A 47 -8.31 -6.64 4.03
CA PHE A 47 -7.45 -7.69 4.59
C PHE A 47 -5.96 -7.35 4.41
N ILE A 48 -5.11 -8.05 5.15
CA ILE A 48 -3.65 -7.98 5.01
C ILE A 48 -3.21 -9.22 4.21
N PRO A 49 -2.59 -9.07 3.03
CA PRO A 49 -2.15 -10.19 2.20
C PRO A 49 -0.99 -10.97 2.85
N ALA A 50 -0.74 -12.18 2.36
CA ALA A 50 0.47 -12.91 2.70
C ALA A 50 1.71 -12.20 2.11
N GLU A 51 2.87 -12.41 2.73
CA GLU A 51 4.13 -11.80 2.29
C GLU A 51 4.44 -12.11 0.82
N SER A 52 4.24 -13.35 0.38
CA SER A 52 4.46 -13.75 -1.01
C SER A 52 3.56 -12.99 -1.99
N GLU A 53 2.28 -12.83 -1.65
CA GLU A 53 1.31 -12.12 -2.52
C GLU A 53 1.66 -10.63 -2.62
N LEU A 54 2.09 -10.03 -1.52
CA LEU A 54 2.54 -8.65 -1.50
C LEU A 54 3.80 -8.45 -2.34
N LEU A 55 4.78 -9.35 -2.20
CA LEU A 55 6.02 -9.30 -2.98
C LEU A 55 5.74 -9.45 -4.47
N ASP A 56 4.92 -10.42 -4.87
CA ASP A 56 4.55 -10.62 -6.27
C ASP A 56 3.88 -9.38 -6.85
N ALA A 57 2.98 -8.73 -6.08
CA ALA A 57 2.31 -7.51 -6.50
C ALA A 57 3.25 -6.31 -6.64
N VAL A 58 4.26 -6.20 -5.78
CA VAL A 58 5.33 -5.19 -5.85
C VAL A 58 6.23 -5.44 -7.07
N PHE A 59 6.74 -6.67 -7.24
CA PHE A 59 7.62 -7.01 -8.35
C PHE A 59 6.97 -6.83 -9.72
N ALA A 60 5.66 -7.08 -9.84
CA ALA A 60 4.92 -6.84 -11.08
C ALA A 60 4.79 -5.35 -11.46
N ARG A 61 5.15 -4.42 -10.56
CA ARG A 61 4.97 -2.97 -10.69
C ARG A 61 6.26 -2.16 -10.51
N LEU A 62 7.41 -2.81 -10.33
CA LEU A 62 8.74 -2.20 -10.47
C LEU A 62 9.05 -1.94 -11.94
#